data_AF-A0A9D6U3J3-F1
#
_entry.id   AF-A0A9D6U3J3-F1
#
_cell.length_a   1.000
_cell.length_b   1.000
_cell.length_c   1.000
_cell.angle_alpha   90.00
_cell.angle_beta   90.00
_cell.angle_gamma   90.00
#
_symmetry.space_group_name_H-M   'P 1'
#
loop_
_entity.id
_entity.type
_entity.pdbx_description
1 polymer ?
#
loop_
_entity_poly.entity_id
_entity_poly.type
_entity_poly.pdbx_seq_one_letter_code
_entity_poly.pdbx_strand_id
1 'polypeptide(L)'
;MLSKYACRYLQIGWDLVAVNPKGAVDLDLDFHQPQGIWTRRLADLGMEGVQVNLGVRTGPASNLLVLEVRPGDGEPPFDNWDDWRSGCVAEVGGGWEQHYYILPPGWPAPSSCFLDPHRLMVFGAGGLVLAPPSLEPRVQENMRWLRPPWETPPCRPSPRLWQFLMEHIPNLAAPEPEDEPQVPEWSDIYGTISVHPAVLQILLAPAASPEEYYLQILHSALESGLTDPQVLLGLLWHAPLGDARSRPQGRQELQNLIVGSQKKDESQAALEKVTTLLQELQGAFAALSGAGSQAPAAAPIPPPPKSAPPPPAVAYNQAPPNSPPEVWNEPGGRFSHPRQNQTNSLPEVYDHAAMRVLWRPRENIQVERDRYEAMLYELGKLGAWNEIQQDYSRENKLLREKIESQQQKEISRLRRLCTQNQNQKKDKGWWR
;
A
#
# COMPACT_ATOMS: atom_id res chain seq x y z
N MET A 1 -1.53 -16.25 26.91
CA MET A 1 -0.07 -15.97 26.81
C MET A 1 0.22 -14.49 26.57
N LEU A 2 -0.51 -13.79 25.68
CA LEU A 2 -0.30 -12.37 25.36
C LEU A 2 -0.36 -11.45 26.60
N SER A 3 -1.31 -11.65 27.51
CA SER A 3 -1.45 -10.86 28.75
C SER A 3 -0.19 -10.88 29.64
N LYS A 4 0.55 -12.00 29.66
CA LYS A 4 1.81 -12.12 30.43
C LYS A 4 2.90 -11.21 29.86
N TYR A 5 2.99 -11.10 28.52
CA TYR A 5 3.94 -10.20 27.87
C TYR A 5 3.52 -8.74 28.01
N ALA A 6 2.22 -8.44 27.84
CA ALA A 6 1.70 -7.10 28.09
C ALA A 6 2.04 -6.61 29.50
N CYS A 7 1.86 -7.44 30.53
CA CYS A 7 2.27 -7.10 31.90
C CYS A 7 3.76 -6.76 32.01
N ARG A 8 4.64 -7.53 31.35
CA ARG A 8 6.09 -7.30 31.39
C ARG A 8 6.47 -5.97 30.73
N TYR A 9 5.86 -5.63 29.60
CA TYR A 9 6.12 -4.36 28.92
C TYR A 9 5.63 -3.17 29.75
N LEU A 10 4.43 -3.26 30.32
CA LEU A 10 3.91 -2.22 31.21
C LEU A 10 4.80 -2.05 32.46
N GLN A 11 5.33 -3.14 33.02
CA GLN A 11 6.24 -3.10 34.17
C GLN A 11 7.56 -2.38 33.90
N ILE A 12 8.08 -2.45 32.66
CA ILE A 12 9.29 -1.72 32.25
C ILE A 12 8.97 -0.31 31.73
N GLY A 13 7.71 0.12 31.82
CA GLY A 13 7.28 1.47 31.46
C GLY A 13 7.04 1.69 29.97
N TRP A 14 6.80 0.63 29.20
CA TRP A 14 6.43 0.77 27.79
C TRP A 14 4.94 1.03 27.64
N ASP A 15 4.61 1.99 26.79
CA ASP A 15 3.25 2.39 26.44
C ASP A 15 2.72 1.46 25.33
N LEU A 16 1.70 0.68 25.68
CA LEU A 16 1.16 -0.39 24.85
C LEU A 16 -0.13 0.01 24.15
N VAL A 17 -0.31 -0.53 22.95
CA VAL A 17 -1.50 -0.38 22.13
C VAL A 17 -1.90 -1.72 21.54
N ALA A 18 -3.20 -2.00 21.48
CA ALA A 18 -3.71 -3.18 20.82
C ALA A 18 -3.80 -2.92 19.32
N VAL A 19 -3.19 -3.79 18.52
CA VAL A 19 -3.14 -3.64 17.06
C VAL A 19 -3.76 -4.86 16.41
N ASN A 20 -4.63 -4.68 15.42
CA ASN A 20 -5.20 -5.79 14.68
C ASN A 20 -4.20 -6.30 13.60
N PRO A 21 -4.47 -7.43 12.91
CA PRO A 21 -3.56 -7.96 11.90
C PRO A 21 -3.38 -7.06 10.67
N LYS A 22 -4.22 -6.03 10.51
CA LYS A 22 -4.11 -5.01 9.46
C LYS A 22 -3.31 -3.79 9.89
N GLY A 23 -2.78 -3.76 11.12
CA GLY A 23 -2.03 -2.63 11.66
C GLY A 23 -2.90 -1.50 12.24
N ALA A 24 -4.23 -1.66 12.31
CA ALA A 24 -5.10 -0.65 12.89
C ALA A 24 -5.26 -0.82 14.41
N VAL A 25 -5.44 0.31 15.10
CA VAL A 25 -5.47 0.44 16.57
C VAL A 25 -6.90 0.30 17.16
N ASP A 26 -7.89 0.02 16.31
CA ASP A 26 -9.30 0.05 16.68
C ASP A 26 -9.78 -1.30 17.23
N LEU A 27 -9.42 -1.61 18.49
CA LEU A 27 -9.79 -2.86 19.16
C LEU A 27 -10.51 -2.66 20.50
N ASP A 28 -10.88 -1.42 20.85
CA ASP A 28 -11.54 -1.10 22.12
C ASP A 28 -10.87 -1.81 23.33
N LEU A 29 -9.53 -1.75 23.35
CA LEU A 29 -8.67 -2.35 24.35
C LEU A 29 -7.63 -1.32 24.78
N ASP A 30 -7.79 -0.83 26.02
CA ASP A 30 -6.92 0.19 26.62
C ASP A 30 -6.04 -0.42 27.73
N PHE A 31 -4.73 -0.42 27.52
CA PHE A 31 -3.76 -0.95 28.47
C PHE A 31 -3.48 -0.03 29.66
N HIS A 32 -3.97 1.21 29.67
CA HIS A 32 -3.92 2.10 30.83
C HIS A 32 -4.97 1.76 31.89
N GLN A 33 -5.97 0.96 31.53
CA GLN A 33 -6.97 0.48 32.48
C GLN A 33 -6.34 -0.50 33.50
N PRO A 34 -6.98 -0.74 34.66
CA PRO A 34 -6.56 -1.77 35.58
C PRO A 34 -6.40 -3.14 34.91
N GLN A 35 -5.36 -3.89 35.27
CA GLN A 35 -5.01 -5.18 34.66
C GLN A 35 -6.19 -6.15 34.54
N GLY A 36 -7.05 -6.23 35.54
CA GLY A 36 -8.22 -7.11 35.51
C GLY A 36 -9.22 -6.78 34.39
N ILE A 37 -9.34 -5.50 34.01
CA ILE A 37 -10.27 -5.05 32.98
C ILE A 37 -9.71 -5.39 31.59
N TRP A 38 -8.52 -4.92 31.26
CA TRP A 38 -7.96 -5.17 29.92
C TRP A 38 -7.62 -6.64 29.71
N THR A 39 -7.25 -7.40 30.76
CA THR A 39 -7.00 -8.86 30.61
C THR A 39 -8.29 -9.60 30.26
N ARG A 40 -9.42 -9.19 30.84
CA ARG A 40 -10.74 -9.75 30.51
C ARG A 40 -11.13 -9.39 29.08
N ARG A 41 -10.99 -8.13 28.70
CA ARG A 41 -11.28 -7.67 27.33
C ARG A 41 -10.44 -8.41 26.29
N LEU A 42 -9.15 -8.61 26.57
CA LEU A 42 -8.25 -9.38 25.70
C LEU A 42 -8.67 -10.86 25.59
N ALA A 43 -9.21 -11.45 26.65
CA ALA A 43 -9.76 -12.81 26.61
C ALA A 43 -11.04 -12.87 25.77
N ASP A 44 -11.94 -11.89 25.91
CA ASP A 44 -13.17 -11.78 25.12
C ASP A 44 -12.85 -11.69 23.63
N LEU A 45 -11.91 -10.80 23.23
CA LEU A 45 -11.43 -10.70 21.85
C LEU A 45 -10.87 -12.03 21.32
N GLY A 46 -10.12 -12.77 22.15
CA GLY A 46 -9.63 -14.09 21.78
C GLY A 46 -10.74 -15.12 21.58
N MET A 47 -11.82 -15.08 22.37
CA MET A 47 -13.00 -15.93 22.20
C MET A 47 -13.81 -15.60 20.96
N GLU A 48 -13.79 -14.33 20.53
CA GLU A 48 -14.37 -13.87 19.27
C GLU A 48 -13.52 -14.23 18.04
N GLY A 49 -12.34 -14.84 18.25
CA GLY A 49 -11.40 -15.17 17.17
C GLY A 49 -10.65 -13.94 16.63
N VAL A 50 -10.72 -12.81 17.32
CA VAL A 50 -9.98 -11.59 16.96
C VAL A 50 -8.52 -11.78 17.32
N GLN A 51 -7.66 -11.76 16.31
CA GLN A 51 -6.22 -11.77 16.52
C GLN A 51 -5.74 -10.39 16.99
N VAL A 52 -5.04 -10.35 18.12
CA VAL A 52 -4.53 -9.12 18.73
C VAL A 52 -3.01 -9.17 18.76
N ASN A 53 -2.39 -8.16 18.16
CA ASN A 53 -0.98 -7.85 18.28
C ASN A 53 -0.75 -6.78 19.38
N LEU A 54 0.43 -6.82 19.98
CA LEU A 54 0.92 -5.79 20.90
C LEU A 54 1.76 -4.79 20.12
N GLY A 55 1.29 -3.56 20.02
CA GLY A 55 2.07 -2.41 19.59
C GLY A 55 2.69 -1.68 20.77
N VAL A 56 3.87 -1.11 20.58
CA VAL A 56 4.57 -0.24 21.53
C VAL A 56 4.71 1.14 20.89
N ARG A 57 4.23 2.18 21.58
CA ARG A 57 4.46 3.56 21.13
C ARG A 57 5.90 3.94 21.39
N THR A 58 6.63 4.33 20.34
CA THR A 58 8.02 4.77 20.46
C THR A 58 8.10 6.25 20.84
N GLY A 59 9.32 6.71 21.14
CA GLY A 59 9.57 8.08 21.52
C GLY A 59 9.40 8.33 23.02
N PRO A 60 9.02 9.56 23.42
CA PRO A 60 8.90 9.94 24.83
C PRO A 60 7.91 9.09 25.63
N ALA A 61 6.88 8.52 24.98
CA ALA A 61 5.85 7.70 25.65
C ALA A 61 6.44 6.44 26.33
N SER A 62 7.33 5.73 25.65
CA SER A 62 8.03 4.54 26.19
C SER A 62 9.51 4.79 26.47
N ASN A 63 10.00 6.01 26.24
CA ASN A 63 11.43 6.35 26.22
C ASN A 63 12.24 5.44 25.27
N LEU A 64 11.69 5.15 24.09
CA LEU A 64 12.27 4.20 23.13
C LEU A 64 12.62 4.86 21.79
N LEU A 65 13.75 4.45 21.24
CA LEU A 65 14.10 4.55 19.84
C LEU A 65 14.19 3.14 19.29
N VAL A 66 13.50 2.85 18.18
CA VAL A 66 13.57 1.51 17.56
C VAL A 66 14.14 1.63 16.16
N LEU A 67 15.11 0.77 15.87
CA LEU A 67 15.71 0.63 14.54
C LEU A 67 15.32 -0.72 13.98
N GLU A 68 14.67 -0.74 12.82
CA GLU A 68 14.35 -1.96 12.11
C GLU A 68 15.27 -2.11 10.90
N VAL A 69 15.93 -3.26 10.82
CA VAL A 69 16.97 -3.57 9.84
C VAL A 69 16.65 -4.89 9.16
N ARG A 70 16.92 -4.94 7.85
CA ARG A 70 16.93 -6.19 7.09
C ARG A 70 18.38 -6.58 6.75
N PRO A 71 18.99 -7.52 7.50
CA PRO A 71 20.27 -8.11 7.16
C PRO A 71 20.31 -8.58 5.70
N GLY A 72 21.35 -8.16 4.97
CA GLY A 72 21.59 -8.55 3.58
C GLY A 72 20.96 -7.64 2.52
N ASP A 73 20.03 -6.76 2.90
CA ASP A 73 19.45 -5.76 1.99
C ASP A 73 20.08 -4.39 2.30
N GLY A 74 21.02 -3.96 1.45
CA GLY A 74 21.64 -2.62 1.54
C GLY A 74 23.07 -2.63 2.07
N GLU A 75 23.72 -1.46 1.97
CA GLU A 75 25.04 -1.27 2.55
C GLU A 75 24.88 -1.08 4.06
N PRO A 76 25.52 -1.92 4.90
CA PRO A 76 25.41 -1.78 6.33
C PRO A 76 25.88 -0.37 6.71
N PRO A 77 25.15 0.35 7.58
CA PRO A 77 25.55 1.71 7.97
C PRO A 77 26.92 1.73 8.69
N PHE A 78 27.42 0.57 9.11
CA PHE A 78 28.71 0.40 9.76
C PHE A 78 29.41 -0.87 9.25
N ASP A 79 30.72 -0.77 9.00
CA ASP A 79 31.57 -1.91 8.59
C ASP A 79 31.63 -3.02 9.66
N ASN A 80 31.46 -2.64 10.93
CA ASN A 80 31.45 -3.55 12.07
C ASN A 80 30.02 -3.71 12.63
N TRP A 81 29.52 -4.95 12.62
CA TRP A 81 28.18 -5.30 13.09
C TRP A 81 27.95 -5.03 14.58
N ASP A 82 29.00 -5.11 15.41
CA ASP A 82 28.89 -4.93 16.86
C ASP A 82 28.82 -3.46 17.29
N ASP A 83 29.16 -2.51 16.41
CA ASP A 83 29.23 -1.08 16.75
C ASP A 83 27.85 -0.44 16.93
N TRP A 84 26.80 -1.08 16.40
CA TRP A 84 25.46 -0.48 16.35
C TRP A 84 24.39 -1.34 17.02
N ARG A 85 24.48 -2.67 17.01
CA ARG A 85 23.41 -3.56 17.52
C ARG A 85 23.07 -3.30 18.99
N SER A 86 21.78 -3.11 19.28
CA SER A 86 21.28 -3.03 20.66
C SER A 86 21.50 -4.35 21.42
N GLY A 87 21.57 -4.26 22.75
CA GLY A 87 21.41 -5.41 23.64
C GLY A 87 20.00 -6.00 23.65
N CYS A 88 18.97 -5.22 23.32
CA CYS A 88 17.56 -5.62 23.28
C CYS A 88 17.11 -5.77 21.82
N VAL A 89 16.84 -7.01 21.38
CA VAL A 89 16.58 -7.32 19.97
C VAL A 89 15.43 -8.30 19.81
N ALA A 90 14.48 -7.95 18.96
CA ALA A 90 13.46 -8.85 18.45
C ALA A 90 13.75 -9.22 16.99
N GLU A 91 13.38 -10.43 16.61
CA GLU A 91 13.38 -10.88 15.23
C GLU A 91 11.95 -10.85 14.70
N VAL A 92 11.79 -10.34 13.48
CA VAL A 92 10.55 -10.28 12.72
C VAL A 92 10.67 -11.24 11.55
N GLY A 93 10.25 -12.48 11.79
CA GLY A 93 10.34 -13.53 10.79
C GLY A 93 11.75 -13.95 10.37
N GLY A 94 11.89 -14.63 9.24
CA GLY A 94 13.12 -15.26 8.74
C GLY A 94 14.26 -14.33 8.30
N GLY A 95 14.37 -13.12 8.87
CA GLY A 95 15.57 -12.30 8.68
C GLY A 95 15.54 -10.90 9.26
N TRP A 96 14.41 -10.27 9.58
CA TRP A 96 14.41 -8.86 9.99
C TRP A 96 14.68 -8.72 11.49
N GLU A 97 15.37 -7.67 11.90
CA GLU A 97 15.67 -7.40 13.29
C GLU A 97 15.17 -6.01 13.71
N GLN A 98 14.54 -5.95 14.89
CA GLN A 98 14.21 -4.71 15.58
C GLN A 98 15.12 -4.54 16.78
N HIS A 99 15.89 -3.46 16.79
CA HIS A 99 16.81 -3.08 17.84
C HIS A 99 16.22 -1.95 18.67
N TYR A 100 16.11 -2.17 19.97
CA TYR A 100 15.45 -1.25 20.89
C TYR A 100 16.50 -0.48 21.70
N TYR A 101 16.47 0.84 21.62
CA TYR A 101 17.37 1.75 22.35
C TYR A 101 16.58 2.68 23.25
N ILE A 102 17.26 3.25 24.24
CA ILE A 102 16.74 4.38 25.01
C ILE A 102 16.76 5.62 24.11
N LEU A 103 15.64 6.33 24.03
CA LEU A 103 15.55 7.59 23.30
C LEU A 103 16.51 8.64 23.94
N PRO A 104 17.42 9.25 23.15
CA PRO A 104 18.23 10.35 23.66
C PRO A 104 17.35 11.56 24.05
N PRO A 105 17.57 12.16 25.23
CA PRO A 105 16.71 13.22 25.74
C PRO A 105 16.76 14.46 24.84
N GLY A 106 15.59 15.04 24.57
CA GLY A 106 15.46 16.26 23.77
C GLY A 106 15.67 16.09 22.26
N TRP A 107 15.80 14.86 21.77
CA TRP A 107 15.91 14.62 20.33
C TRP A 107 14.54 14.68 19.65
N PRO A 108 14.34 15.56 18.64
CA PRO A 108 13.10 15.65 17.88
C PRO A 108 13.03 14.55 16.82
N ALA A 109 13.05 13.29 17.25
CA ALA A 109 13.03 12.16 16.35
C ALA A 109 11.68 12.08 15.60
N PRO A 110 11.66 11.81 14.28
CA PRO A 110 10.42 11.60 13.53
C PRO A 110 9.62 10.42 14.10
N SER A 111 8.31 10.39 13.83
CA SER A 111 7.48 9.22 14.16
C SER A 111 8.00 7.97 13.46
N SER A 112 8.29 8.08 12.18
CA SER A 112 9.11 7.12 11.43
C SER A 112 9.90 7.81 10.32
N CYS A 113 11.07 7.26 9.99
CA CYS A 113 11.91 7.73 8.90
C CYS A 113 12.65 6.55 8.26
N PHE A 114 12.61 6.47 6.94
CA PHE A 114 13.33 5.45 6.20
C PHE A 114 14.60 6.02 5.58
N LEU A 115 15.75 5.45 5.93
CA LEU A 115 17.07 5.84 5.43
C LEU A 115 17.45 4.87 4.29
N ASP A 116 17.05 5.24 3.07
CA ASP A 116 17.11 4.39 1.87
C ASP A 116 18.48 3.75 1.55
N PRO A 117 19.63 4.47 1.56
CA PRO A 117 20.92 3.83 1.24
C PRO A 117 21.29 2.70 2.20
N HIS A 118 20.75 2.73 3.42
CA HIS A 118 21.04 1.76 4.48
C HIS A 118 19.88 0.80 4.74
N ARG A 119 18.77 0.93 3.99
CA ARG A 119 17.52 0.17 4.20
C ARG A 119 17.08 0.12 5.67
N LEU A 120 17.32 1.23 6.39
CA LEU A 120 17.13 1.33 7.83
C LEU A 120 15.84 2.09 8.11
N MET A 121 14.91 1.48 8.83
CA MET A 121 13.72 2.17 9.32
C MET A 121 13.94 2.61 10.77
N VAL A 122 13.71 3.89 11.03
CA VAL A 122 13.87 4.52 12.33
C VAL A 122 12.51 4.89 12.88
N PHE A 123 12.20 4.50 14.11
CA PHE A 123 10.97 4.85 14.82
C PHE A 123 11.28 5.68 16.07
N GLY A 124 10.87 6.95 16.05
CA GLY A 124 11.14 7.95 17.07
C GLY A 124 9.86 8.45 17.75
N ALA A 125 9.67 9.77 17.83
CA ALA A 125 8.56 10.37 18.59
C ALA A 125 7.22 10.16 17.91
N GLY A 126 6.30 9.45 18.57
CA GLY A 126 4.96 9.16 18.03
C GLY A 126 4.91 7.98 17.06
N GLY A 127 6.03 7.26 16.90
CA GLY A 127 6.05 6.01 16.16
C GLY A 127 5.30 4.88 16.88
N LEU A 128 5.05 3.80 16.15
CA LEU A 128 4.41 2.58 16.64
C LEU A 128 5.12 1.39 16.01
N VAL A 129 5.62 0.48 16.85
CA VAL A 129 6.21 -0.79 16.40
C VAL A 129 5.47 -1.95 17.04
N LEU A 130 5.37 -3.09 16.35
CA LEU A 130 4.90 -4.32 16.96
C LEU A 130 5.98 -4.87 17.91
N ALA A 131 5.56 -5.58 18.96
CA ALA A 131 6.46 -6.25 19.90
C ALA A 131 6.09 -7.73 20.04
N PRO A 132 7.06 -8.64 20.25
CA PRO A 132 6.77 -10.05 20.50
C PRO A 132 5.73 -10.28 21.62
N PRO A 133 4.91 -11.34 21.57
CA PRO A 133 4.83 -12.36 20.54
C PRO A 133 3.79 -12.00 19.47
N SER A 134 3.79 -10.76 18.96
CA SER A 134 2.90 -10.35 17.86
C SER A 134 3.21 -11.07 16.55
N LEU A 135 2.23 -11.11 15.64
CA LEU A 135 2.38 -11.57 14.27
C LEU A 135 2.66 -10.35 13.36
N GLU A 136 3.73 -10.38 12.58
CA GLU A 136 4.00 -9.33 11.59
C GLU A 136 3.06 -9.46 10.39
N PRO A 137 2.21 -8.45 10.10
CA PRO A 137 1.25 -8.50 9.02
C PRO A 137 1.85 -8.79 7.63
N ARG A 138 3.05 -8.28 7.35
CA ARG A 138 3.65 -8.39 6.01
C ARG A 138 4.13 -9.78 5.68
N VAL A 139 4.76 -10.45 6.65
CA VAL A 139 5.35 -11.79 6.45
C VAL A 139 4.50 -12.91 7.05
N GLN A 140 3.47 -12.58 7.83
CA GLN A 140 2.62 -13.56 8.54
C GLN A 140 3.44 -14.50 9.44
N GLU A 141 4.53 -13.99 10.02
CA GLU A 141 5.41 -14.73 10.93
C GLU A 141 5.40 -14.14 12.33
N ASN A 142 5.56 -15.00 13.33
CA ASN A 142 5.57 -14.59 14.72
C ASN A 142 6.88 -13.87 15.05
N MET A 143 6.76 -12.70 15.65
CA MET A 143 7.90 -12.01 16.24
C MET A 143 8.36 -12.76 17.49
N ARG A 144 9.67 -12.84 17.69
CA ARG A 144 10.26 -13.42 18.90
C ARG A 144 11.40 -12.57 19.42
N TRP A 145 11.58 -12.57 20.73
CA TRP A 145 12.77 -11.96 21.32
C TRP A 145 13.99 -12.83 21.06
N LEU A 146 15.03 -12.25 20.47
CA LEU A 146 16.38 -12.81 20.50
C LEU A 146 17.04 -12.47 21.83
N ARG A 147 16.84 -11.23 22.30
CA ARG A 147 17.29 -10.72 23.59
C ARG A 147 16.21 -9.82 24.17
N PRO A 148 15.42 -10.31 25.15
CA PRO A 148 14.26 -9.58 25.63
C PRO A 148 14.62 -8.45 26.60
N PRO A 149 13.77 -7.41 26.72
CA PRO A 149 14.07 -6.21 27.51
C PRO A 149 14.16 -6.44 29.03
N TRP A 150 13.60 -7.53 29.55
CA TRP A 150 13.71 -7.89 30.97
C TRP A 150 14.99 -8.67 31.32
N GLU A 151 15.75 -9.14 30.32
CA GLU A 151 17.06 -9.75 30.51
C GLU A 151 18.17 -8.78 30.11
N THR A 152 18.02 -8.18 28.93
CA THR A 152 18.93 -7.16 28.41
C THR A 152 18.13 -5.91 28.08
N PRO A 153 17.99 -4.96 29.03
CA PRO A 153 17.20 -3.76 28.79
C PRO A 153 17.76 -2.92 27.63
N PRO A 154 16.93 -2.12 26.95
CA PRO A 154 17.39 -1.17 25.95
C PRO A 154 18.54 -0.30 26.51
N CYS A 155 19.59 -0.12 25.72
CA CYS A 155 20.70 0.77 26.03
C CYS A 155 20.63 2.04 25.19
N ARG A 156 21.42 3.06 25.53
CA ARG A 156 21.57 4.21 24.62
C ARG A 156 22.26 3.75 23.32
N PRO A 157 21.98 4.40 22.17
CA PRO A 157 22.76 4.19 20.96
C PRO A 157 24.25 4.44 21.22
N SER A 158 25.14 3.70 20.54
CA SER A 158 26.57 3.99 20.59
C SER A 158 26.84 5.40 20.04
N PRO A 159 27.95 6.06 20.43
CA PRO A 159 28.27 7.39 19.90
C PRO A 159 28.33 7.45 18.37
N ARG A 160 28.83 6.39 17.73
CA ARG A 160 28.92 6.28 16.27
C ARG A 160 27.54 6.14 15.62
N LEU A 161 26.69 5.25 16.15
CA LEU A 161 25.31 5.12 15.69
C LEU A 161 24.55 6.43 15.88
N TRP A 162 24.75 7.08 17.01
CA TRP A 162 24.10 8.34 17.32
C TRP A 162 24.49 9.46 16.35
N GLN A 163 25.78 9.62 16.07
CA GLN A 163 26.27 10.58 15.09
C GLN A 163 25.68 10.30 13.70
N PHE A 164 25.67 9.05 13.27
CA PHE A 164 25.08 8.64 12.00
C PHE A 164 23.60 9.03 11.90
N LEU A 165 22.81 8.75 12.94
CA LEU A 165 21.39 9.11 13.00
C LEU A 165 21.18 10.62 12.91
N MET A 166 22.02 11.40 13.60
CA MET A 166 21.95 12.87 13.57
C MET A 166 22.31 13.47 12.20
N GLU A 167 23.20 12.81 11.44
CA GLU A 167 23.62 13.26 10.11
C GLU A 167 22.59 12.92 9.02
N HIS A 168 21.87 11.80 9.15
CA HIS A 168 21.01 11.26 8.10
C HIS A 168 19.51 11.47 8.32
N ILE A 169 19.07 11.66 9.58
CA ILE A 169 17.68 11.96 9.85
C ILE A 169 17.46 13.44 9.61
N PRO A 170 16.49 13.83 8.75
CA PRO A 170 16.17 15.22 8.51
C PRO A 170 15.94 15.93 9.84
N ASN A 171 16.65 17.04 10.05
CA ASN A 171 16.51 17.85 11.25
C ASN A 171 15.09 18.43 11.27
N LEU A 172 14.15 17.75 11.92
CA LEU A 172 12.77 18.24 12.14
C LEU A 172 12.72 19.52 12.97
N ALA A 173 13.85 19.93 13.56
CA ALA A 173 14.00 21.22 14.23
C ALA A 173 14.28 22.39 13.27
N ALA A 174 14.43 22.15 11.97
CA ALA A 174 14.19 23.24 11.02
C ALA A 174 12.71 23.62 11.22
N PRO A 175 12.39 24.86 11.63
CA PRO A 175 11.00 25.29 11.68
C PRO A 175 10.41 24.91 10.33
N GLU A 176 9.35 24.09 10.32
CA GLU A 176 8.57 23.90 9.11
C GLU A 176 8.36 25.31 8.55
N PRO A 177 8.80 25.58 7.30
CA PRO A 177 8.64 26.91 6.75
C PRO A 177 7.17 27.26 6.94
N GLU A 178 6.88 28.30 7.72
CA GLU A 178 5.50 28.69 8.09
C GLU A 178 4.63 28.98 6.85
N ASP A 179 5.25 29.00 5.66
CA ASP A 179 4.63 29.13 4.33
C ASP A 179 4.20 27.80 3.69
N GLU A 180 4.37 26.63 4.34
CA GLU A 180 3.85 25.39 3.78
C GLU A 180 2.30 25.42 3.80
N PRO A 181 1.64 25.44 2.63
CA PRO A 181 0.21 25.68 2.57
C PRO A 181 -0.54 24.57 3.30
N GLN A 182 -1.18 24.92 4.42
CA GLN A 182 -1.96 23.97 5.22
C GLN A 182 -2.97 23.26 4.33
N VAL A 183 -3.02 21.93 4.44
CA VAL A 183 -4.02 21.15 3.71
C VAL A 183 -5.39 21.55 4.25
N PRO A 184 -6.32 22.04 3.40
CA PRO A 184 -7.65 22.44 3.87
C PRO A 184 -8.38 21.28 4.54
N GLU A 185 -9.17 21.57 5.57
CA GLU A 185 -9.99 20.55 6.22
C GLU A 185 -11.13 20.11 5.29
N TRP A 186 -11.64 18.88 5.52
CA TRP A 186 -12.73 18.36 4.67
C TRP A 186 -13.96 19.28 4.67
N SER A 187 -14.27 19.90 5.82
CA SER A 187 -15.37 20.86 5.95
C SER A 187 -15.25 22.06 5.01
N ASP A 188 -14.02 22.49 4.73
CA ASP A 188 -13.75 23.71 3.98
C ASP A 188 -13.92 23.49 2.48
N ILE A 189 -13.59 22.28 2.01
CA ILE A 189 -13.66 21.92 0.59
C ILE A 189 -14.99 21.24 0.21
N TYR A 190 -15.70 20.64 1.16
CA TYR A 190 -16.91 19.85 0.88
C TYR A 190 -18.00 20.69 0.21
N GLY A 191 -18.20 21.94 0.64
CA GLY A 191 -19.17 22.86 0.01
C GLY A 191 -18.92 23.03 -1.49
N THR A 192 -17.65 23.23 -1.86
CA THR A 192 -17.19 23.38 -3.25
C THR A 192 -17.32 22.09 -4.04
N ILE A 193 -16.96 20.94 -3.47
CA ILE A 193 -16.99 19.64 -4.18
C ILE A 193 -18.43 19.11 -4.34
N SER A 194 -19.31 19.39 -3.37
CA SER A 194 -20.65 18.79 -3.30
C SER A 194 -21.57 19.12 -4.48
N VAL A 195 -21.30 20.21 -5.21
CA VAL A 195 -22.05 20.59 -6.43
C VAL A 195 -21.64 19.77 -7.66
N HIS A 196 -20.57 18.96 -7.56
CA HIS A 196 -20.00 18.17 -8.65
C HIS A 196 -20.20 16.66 -8.39
N PRO A 197 -21.34 16.06 -8.79
CA PRO A 197 -21.66 14.67 -8.46
C PRO A 197 -20.69 13.65 -9.09
N ALA A 198 -20.07 13.97 -10.23
CA ALA A 198 -19.06 13.11 -10.85
C ALA A 198 -17.81 12.95 -9.96
N VAL A 199 -17.38 14.04 -9.32
CA VAL A 199 -16.24 14.04 -8.38
C VAL A 199 -16.55 13.22 -7.14
N LEU A 200 -17.78 13.32 -6.61
CA LEU A 200 -18.21 12.48 -5.48
C LEU A 200 -18.29 10.99 -5.85
N GLN A 201 -18.74 10.68 -7.07
CA GLN A 201 -18.78 9.29 -7.55
C GLN A 201 -17.39 8.69 -7.68
N ILE A 202 -16.43 9.43 -8.26
CA ILE A 202 -15.07 8.91 -8.45
C ILE A 202 -14.31 8.75 -7.12
N LEU A 203 -14.57 9.60 -6.13
CA LEU A 203 -14.03 9.44 -4.77
C LEU A 203 -14.39 8.08 -4.15
N LEU A 204 -15.53 7.50 -4.52
CA LEU A 204 -16.00 6.22 -4.00
C LEU A 204 -15.68 5.03 -4.92
N ALA A 205 -15.15 5.30 -6.12
CA ALA A 205 -14.83 4.25 -7.09
C ALA A 205 -13.47 3.61 -6.79
N PRO A 206 -13.36 2.27 -6.77
CA PRO A 206 -12.07 1.60 -6.63
C PRO A 206 -11.23 1.74 -7.90
N ALA A 207 -9.91 1.83 -7.75
CA ALA A 207 -8.95 1.79 -8.86
C ALA A 207 -7.96 0.61 -8.69
N ALA A 208 -7.22 0.28 -9.75
CA ALA A 208 -6.25 -0.83 -9.71
C ALA A 208 -5.00 -0.48 -8.88
N SER A 209 -4.71 0.81 -8.69
CA SER A 209 -3.61 1.31 -7.87
C SER A 209 -3.94 2.65 -7.20
N PRO A 210 -3.26 3.04 -6.11
CA PRO A 210 -3.44 4.34 -5.47
C PRO A 210 -3.12 5.52 -6.41
N GLU A 211 -2.07 5.40 -7.23
CA GLU A 211 -1.70 6.45 -8.20
C GLU A 211 -2.81 6.68 -9.24
N GLU A 212 -3.36 5.60 -9.79
CA GLU A 212 -4.47 5.66 -10.72
C GLU A 212 -5.73 6.26 -10.05
N TYR A 213 -5.99 5.91 -8.80
CA TYR A 213 -7.10 6.49 -8.03
C TYR A 213 -6.99 8.02 -7.92
N TYR A 214 -5.81 8.55 -7.53
CA TYR A 214 -5.62 10.00 -7.45
C TYR A 214 -5.71 10.68 -8.82
N LEU A 215 -5.16 10.07 -9.87
CA LEU A 215 -5.25 10.58 -11.23
C LEU A 215 -6.70 10.65 -11.72
N GLN A 216 -7.53 9.65 -11.43
CA GLN A 216 -8.94 9.64 -11.79
C GLN A 216 -9.73 10.75 -11.06
N ILE A 217 -9.48 10.93 -9.76
CA ILE A 217 -10.10 12.03 -8.98
C ILE A 217 -9.70 13.38 -9.56
N LEU A 218 -8.40 13.58 -9.79
CA LEU A 218 -7.85 14.84 -10.27
C LEU A 218 -8.40 15.18 -11.66
N HIS A 219 -8.46 14.19 -12.56
CA HIS A 219 -9.04 14.35 -13.89
C HIS A 219 -10.53 14.75 -13.82
N SER A 220 -11.35 14.04 -13.04
CA SER A 220 -12.77 14.36 -12.88
C SER A 220 -13.01 15.73 -12.25
N ALA A 221 -12.15 16.14 -11.31
CA ALA A 221 -12.21 17.46 -10.69
C ALA A 221 -11.89 18.58 -11.69
N LEU A 222 -10.83 18.41 -12.49
CA LEU A 222 -10.43 19.36 -13.53
C LEU A 222 -11.50 19.48 -14.63
N GLU A 223 -12.07 18.37 -15.10
CA GLU A 223 -13.21 18.36 -16.04
C GLU A 223 -14.45 19.08 -15.48
N SER A 224 -14.63 19.04 -14.16
CA SER A 224 -15.71 19.74 -13.46
C SER A 224 -15.42 21.22 -13.21
N GLY A 225 -14.25 21.72 -13.64
CA GLY A 225 -13.82 23.11 -13.50
C GLY A 225 -13.14 23.46 -12.17
N LEU A 226 -12.79 22.47 -11.35
CA LEU A 226 -12.07 22.69 -10.09
C LEU A 226 -10.58 22.87 -10.37
N THR A 227 -10.11 24.12 -10.36
CA THR A 227 -8.71 24.47 -10.68
C THR A 227 -7.91 24.98 -9.50
N ASP A 228 -8.55 25.28 -8.36
CA ASP A 228 -7.87 25.74 -7.15
C ASP A 228 -6.95 24.64 -6.57
N PRO A 229 -5.61 24.84 -6.53
CA PRO A 229 -4.68 23.85 -6.01
C PRO A 229 -4.96 23.45 -4.56
N GLN A 230 -5.50 24.35 -3.73
CA GLN A 230 -5.81 24.03 -2.33
C GLN A 230 -7.01 23.10 -2.23
N VAL A 231 -8.05 23.35 -3.02
CA VAL A 231 -9.23 22.46 -3.11
C VAL A 231 -8.83 21.10 -3.66
N LEU A 232 -7.98 21.05 -4.69
CA LEU A 232 -7.48 19.80 -5.25
C LEU A 232 -6.60 19.03 -4.26
N LEU A 233 -5.71 19.71 -3.53
CA LEU A 233 -4.87 19.07 -2.51
C LEU A 233 -5.72 18.52 -1.37
N GLY A 234 -6.68 19.29 -0.87
CA GLY A 234 -7.63 18.81 0.13
C GLY A 234 -8.42 17.60 -0.40
N LEU A 235 -8.95 17.67 -1.61
CA LEU A 235 -9.72 16.59 -2.23
C LEU A 235 -8.92 15.28 -2.29
N LEU A 236 -7.67 15.32 -2.75
CA LEU A 236 -6.79 14.14 -2.84
C LEU A 236 -6.35 13.65 -1.45
N TRP A 237 -6.03 14.57 -0.54
CA TRP A 237 -5.61 14.22 0.83
C TRP A 237 -6.72 13.56 1.65
N HIS A 238 -7.97 13.96 1.42
CA HIS A 238 -9.16 13.42 2.08
C HIS A 238 -9.86 12.30 1.30
N ALA A 239 -9.25 11.82 0.21
CA ALA A 239 -9.81 10.73 -0.58
C ALA A 239 -9.89 9.42 0.25
N PRO A 240 -11.07 8.80 0.41
CA PRO A 240 -11.29 7.72 1.38
C PRO A 240 -10.55 6.42 1.06
N LEU A 241 -10.23 6.18 -0.22
CA LEU A 241 -9.46 5.01 -0.66
C LEU A 241 -7.98 5.36 -0.90
N GLY A 242 -7.57 6.58 -0.55
CA GLY A 242 -6.21 7.07 -0.68
C GLY A 242 -5.30 6.58 0.44
N ASP A 243 -4.04 6.35 0.11
CA ASP A 243 -2.94 5.97 1.00
C ASP A 243 -2.00 7.13 1.41
N ALA A 244 -2.22 8.35 0.92
CA ALA A 244 -1.24 9.44 0.99
C ALA A 244 -0.96 9.85 2.44
N ARG A 245 -1.97 9.78 3.32
CA ARG A 245 -1.82 10.06 4.76
C ARG A 245 -0.92 9.06 5.48
N SER A 246 -0.84 7.84 4.97
CA SER A 246 -0.02 6.77 5.54
C SER A 246 1.44 6.88 5.10
N ARG A 247 1.74 7.75 4.12
CA ARG A 247 3.07 7.90 3.52
C ARG A 247 3.70 9.22 3.99
N PRO A 248 4.94 9.20 4.54
CA PRO A 248 5.61 10.42 4.98
C PRO A 248 5.75 11.48 3.88
N GLN A 249 5.89 11.06 2.63
CA GLN A 249 6.02 11.94 1.46
C GLN A 249 4.70 12.16 0.72
N GLY A 250 3.59 11.58 1.19
CA GLY A 250 2.33 11.55 0.43
C GLY A 250 1.82 12.94 0.08
N ARG A 251 1.95 13.92 0.99
CA ARG A 251 1.54 15.30 0.71
C ARG A 251 2.32 15.93 -0.45
N GLN A 252 3.65 15.79 -0.43
CA GLN A 252 4.51 16.35 -1.47
C GLN A 252 4.28 15.68 -2.83
N GLU A 253 4.05 14.37 -2.83
CA GLU A 253 3.68 13.64 -4.04
C GLU A 253 2.35 14.14 -4.63
N LEU A 254 1.32 14.35 -3.81
CA LEU A 254 0.04 14.90 -4.27
C LEU A 254 0.20 16.32 -4.84
N GLN A 255 1.00 17.18 -4.22
CA GLN A 255 1.31 18.51 -4.76
C GLN A 255 1.99 18.41 -6.13
N ASN A 256 2.97 17.52 -6.28
CA ASN A 256 3.64 17.27 -7.56
C ASN A 256 2.65 16.77 -8.62
N LEU A 257 1.69 15.92 -8.23
CA LEU A 257 0.65 15.40 -9.12
C LEU A 257 -0.27 16.52 -9.64
N ILE A 258 -0.68 17.44 -8.76
CA ILE A 258 -1.51 18.60 -9.10
C ILE A 258 -0.77 19.52 -10.08
N VAL A 259 0.46 19.90 -9.74
CA VAL A 259 1.30 20.77 -10.59
C VAL A 259 1.57 20.11 -11.95
N GLY A 260 1.79 18.80 -11.98
CA GLY A 260 1.99 18.03 -13.21
C GLY A 260 0.76 18.02 -14.10
N SER A 261 -0.44 17.85 -13.51
CA SER A 261 -1.70 17.72 -14.26
C SER A 261 -2.18 19.07 -14.81
N GLN A 262 -2.06 20.14 -14.03
CA GLN A 262 -2.41 21.50 -14.50
C GLN A 262 -1.57 21.94 -15.69
N LYS A 263 -0.25 21.68 -15.67
CA LYS A 263 0.64 21.98 -16.82
C LYS A 263 0.24 21.22 -18.08
N LYS A 264 -0.28 20.00 -17.94
CA LYS A 264 -0.70 19.17 -19.06
C LYS A 264 -1.99 19.71 -19.69
N ASP A 265 -2.97 20.09 -18.87
CA ASP A 265 -4.22 20.68 -19.35
C ASP A 265 -4.01 22.05 -20.00
N GLU A 266 -3.14 22.90 -19.44
CA GLU A 266 -2.76 24.17 -20.07
C GLU A 266 -2.11 23.97 -21.44
N SER A 267 -1.23 22.97 -21.55
CA SER A 267 -0.57 22.62 -22.83
C SER A 267 -1.59 22.10 -23.85
N GLN A 268 -2.56 21.30 -23.42
CA GLN A 268 -3.60 20.77 -24.29
C GLN A 268 -4.58 21.86 -24.74
N ALA A 269 -5.02 22.73 -23.83
CA ALA A 269 -5.88 23.87 -24.16
C ALA A 269 -5.17 24.87 -25.09
N ALA A 270 -3.86 25.08 -24.93
CA ALA A 270 -3.08 25.90 -25.86
C ALA A 270 -3.01 25.27 -27.26
N LEU A 271 -2.84 23.95 -27.33
CA LEU A 271 -2.83 23.21 -28.60
C LEU A 271 -4.19 23.29 -29.30
N GLU A 272 -5.29 23.12 -28.56
CA GLU A 272 -6.65 23.25 -29.10
C GLU A 272 -6.91 24.65 -29.65
N LYS A 273 -6.55 25.72 -28.90
CA LYS A 273 -6.64 27.11 -29.41
C LYS A 273 -5.87 27.32 -30.70
N VAL A 274 -4.66 26.76 -30.81
CA VAL A 274 -3.86 26.83 -32.04
C VAL A 274 -4.57 26.11 -33.19
N THR A 275 -5.16 24.94 -32.94
CA THR A 275 -5.93 24.22 -33.98
C THR A 275 -7.18 24.96 -34.41
N THR A 276 -7.91 25.59 -33.49
CA THR A 276 -9.07 26.43 -33.82
C THR A 276 -8.66 27.65 -34.64
N LEU A 277 -7.58 28.34 -34.27
CA LEU A 277 -7.03 29.47 -35.04
C LEU A 277 -6.59 29.05 -36.45
N LEU A 278 -6.00 27.85 -36.60
CA LEU A 278 -5.64 27.31 -37.91
C LEU A 278 -6.88 27.01 -38.76
N GLN A 279 -7.96 26.49 -38.18
CA GLN A 279 -9.23 26.28 -38.88
C GLN A 279 -9.90 27.60 -39.28
N GLU A 280 -9.90 28.60 -38.40
CA GLU A 280 -10.42 29.94 -38.71
C GLU A 280 -9.62 30.60 -39.84
N LEU A 281 -8.29 30.50 -39.81
CA LEU A 281 -7.42 31.00 -40.87
C LEU A 281 -7.70 30.29 -42.20
N GLN A 282 -7.85 28.97 -42.20
CA GLN A 282 -8.21 28.20 -43.40
C GLN A 282 -9.59 28.63 -43.95
N GLY A 283 -10.57 28.86 -43.08
CA GLY A 283 -11.88 29.39 -43.45
C GLY A 283 -11.82 30.79 -44.05
N ALA A 284 -11.02 31.68 -43.47
CA ALA A 284 -10.79 33.03 -43.97
C ALA A 284 -10.09 33.04 -45.35
N PHE A 285 -9.09 32.17 -45.55
CA PHE A 285 -8.42 31.99 -46.84
C PHE A 285 -9.36 31.45 -47.93
N ALA A 286 -10.24 30.51 -47.58
CA ALA A 286 -11.25 30.00 -48.49
C ALA A 286 -12.26 31.09 -48.89
N ALA A 287 -12.69 31.92 -47.94
CA ALA A 287 -13.59 33.04 -48.20
C ALA A 287 -12.96 34.11 -49.11
N LEU A 288 -11.67 34.41 -48.92
CA LEU A 288 -10.92 35.33 -49.78
C LEU A 288 -10.66 34.77 -51.19
N SER A 289 -10.54 33.45 -51.32
CA SER A 289 -10.33 32.79 -52.63
C SER A 289 -11.62 32.64 -53.46
N GLY A 290 -12.79 32.93 -52.89
CA GLY A 290 -14.10 32.84 -53.56
C GLY A 290 -14.48 34.06 -54.40
N ALA A 291 -13.71 35.16 -54.37
CA ALA A 291 -14.00 36.38 -55.11
C ALA A 291 -12.94 36.61 -56.21
N GLY A 292 -13.01 35.86 -57.30
CA GLY A 292 -12.08 36.08 -58.41
C GLY A 292 -12.11 34.99 -59.48
N SER A 293 -13.15 34.98 -60.30
CA SER A 293 -13.15 34.33 -61.60
C SER A 293 -11.95 34.81 -62.44
N GLN A 294 -10.98 33.93 -62.69
CA GLN A 294 -10.39 33.69 -64.02
C GLN A 294 -9.32 32.61 -63.90
N ALA A 295 -9.61 31.45 -64.50
CA ALA A 295 -8.63 30.41 -64.74
C ALA A 295 -7.58 30.90 -65.75
N PRO A 296 -6.28 30.84 -65.43
CA PRO A 296 -5.24 30.77 -66.44
C PRO A 296 -4.90 29.29 -66.70
N ALA A 297 -4.54 29.07 -67.97
CA ALA A 297 -4.25 27.79 -68.57
C ALA A 297 -3.13 27.02 -67.87
N ALA A 298 -3.23 25.70 -67.99
CA ALA A 298 -2.31 24.68 -67.52
C ALA A 298 -0.84 24.99 -67.85
N ALA A 299 0.01 24.99 -66.82
CA ALA A 299 1.44 24.86 -66.95
C ALA A 299 1.87 23.41 -66.63
N PRO A 300 2.92 22.88 -67.28
CA PRO A 300 3.25 21.46 -67.25
C PRO A 300 3.96 21.04 -65.96
N ILE A 301 3.62 19.84 -65.50
CA ILE A 301 4.20 19.14 -64.35
C ILE A 301 5.69 18.80 -64.65
N PRO A 302 6.66 19.21 -63.80
CA PRO A 302 8.03 18.71 -63.88
C PRO A 302 8.14 17.29 -63.29
N PRO A 303 8.99 16.42 -63.88
CA PRO A 303 9.13 15.02 -63.44
C PRO A 303 9.88 14.89 -62.11
N PRO A 304 9.66 13.78 -61.37
CA PRO A 304 10.23 13.56 -60.04
C PRO A 304 11.76 13.35 -60.09
N PRO A 305 12.50 13.81 -59.05
CA PRO A 305 13.94 13.59 -58.97
C PRO A 305 14.27 12.12 -58.67
N LYS A 306 15.32 11.65 -59.36
CA LYS A 306 15.88 10.30 -59.30
C LYS A 306 16.45 9.98 -57.92
N SER A 307 16.18 8.76 -57.46
CA SER A 307 16.71 8.12 -56.27
C SER A 307 18.24 8.09 -56.22
N ALA A 308 18.79 8.44 -55.05
CA ALA A 308 20.21 8.32 -54.74
C ALA A 308 20.58 6.86 -54.36
N PRO A 309 21.80 6.40 -54.67
CA PRO A 309 22.25 5.04 -54.33
C PRO A 309 22.78 4.94 -52.88
N PRO A 310 22.75 3.74 -52.27
CA PRO A 310 23.26 3.52 -50.91
C PRO A 310 24.80 3.41 -50.86
N PRO A 311 25.43 3.71 -49.71
CA PRO A 311 26.88 3.62 -49.52
C PRO A 311 27.36 2.16 -49.29
N PRO A 312 28.65 1.89 -49.53
CA PRO A 312 29.21 0.53 -49.55
C PRO A 312 29.52 -0.04 -48.16
N ALA A 313 29.44 -1.37 -48.05
CA ALA A 313 29.78 -2.15 -46.87
C ALA A 313 31.30 -2.26 -46.68
N VAL A 314 31.79 -1.98 -45.48
CA VAL A 314 33.19 -2.16 -45.08
C VAL A 314 33.34 -3.53 -44.43
N ALA A 315 34.20 -4.38 -45.00
CA ALA A 315 34.59 -5.66 -44.43
C ALA A 315 35.87 -5.50 -43.60
N TYR A 316 35.87 -6.01 -42.36
CA TYR A 316 37.07 -6.17 -41.55
C TYR A 316 37.39 -7.66 -41.38
N ASN A 317 38.48 -8.09 -42.00
CA ASN A 317 39.21 -9.31 -41.65
C ASN A 317 40.21 -8.98 -40.55
N GLN A 318 40.24 -9.77 -39.47
CA GLN A 318 41.46 -9.96 -38.68
C GLN A 318 41.40 -11.28 -37.89
N ALA A 319 42.45 -12.08 -38.06
CA ALA A 319 42.69 -13.35 -37.39
C ALA A 319 43.37 -13.13 -36.03
N PRO A 320 43.19 -14.03 -35.04
CA PRO A 320 43.87 -13.93 -33.75
C PRO A 320 45.25 -14.63 -33.78
N PRO A 321 46.23 -14.18 -32.97
CA PRO A 321 47.53 -14.84 -32.85
C PRO A 321 47.54 -15.90 -31.74
N ASN A 322 48.35 -16.93 -31.97
CA ASN A 322 48.65 -18.04 -31.07
C ASN A 322 49.32 -17.58 -29.76
N SER A 323 49.00 -18.29 -28.66
CA SER A 323 49.75 -18.25 -27.40
C SER A 323 50.45 -19.58 -27.13
N PRO A 324 51.62 -19.59 -26.47
CA PRO A 324 52.49 -20.76 -26.28
C PRO A 324 52.10 -21.63 -25.07
N PRO A 325 52.61 -22.88 -24.97
CA PRO A 325 52.29 -23.79 -23.87
C PRO A 325 53.26 -23.60 -22.71
N GLU A 326 52.73 -23.44 -21.50
CA GLU A 326 53.53 -23.46 -20.27
C GLU A 326 53.28 -24.78 -19.52
N VAL A 327 54.39 -25.48 -19.30
CA VAL A 327 54.52 -26.79 -18.65
C VAL A 327 54.81 -26.55 -17.17
N TRP A 328 54.03 -27.12 -16.26
CA TRP A 328 54.46 -27.30 -14.87
C TRP A 328 54.02 -28.67 -14.33
N ASN A 329 55.01 -29.38 -13.80
CA ASN A 329 54.95 -30.72 -13.23
C ASN A 329 54.42 -30.71 -11.79
N GLU A 330 53.63 -31.73 -11.44
CA GLU A 330 53.29 -32.11 -10.06
C GLU A 330 54.49 -32.75 -9.32
N PRO A 331 54.41 -32.87 -7.98
CA PRO A 331 54.09 -34.22 -7.48
C PRO A 331 53.17 -34.26 -6.25
N GLY A 332 52.17 -35.15 -6.33
CA GLY A 332 52.04 -36.32 -5.44
C GLY A 332 51.59 -36.10 -3.98
N GLY A 333 50.35 -36.49 -3.68
CA GLY A 333 49.92 -36.72 -2.30
C GLY A 333 48.47 -37.19 -2.18
N ARG A 334 48.28 -38.51 -2.13
CA ARG A 334 47.00 -39.21 -1.93
C ARG A 334 46.33 -38.78 -0.62
N PHE A 335 45.01 -38.58 -0.61
CA PHE A 335 44.07 -39.30 0.27
C PHE A 335 42.62 -38.96 -0.11
N SER A 336 41.80 -40.01 -0.14
CA SER A 336 40.47 -40.06 -0.76
C SER A 336 39.36 -39.86 0.27
N HIS A 337 38.42 -38.96 -0.03
CA HIS A 337 37.03 -39.03 0.46
C HIS A 337 36.08 -38.51 -0.64
N PRO A 338 34.86 -39.07 -0.77
CA PRO A 338 33.93 -38.71 -1.84
C PRO A 338 33.29 -37.36 -1.52
N ARG A 339 33.89 -36.29 -2.03
CA ARG A 339 33.33 -34.93 -1.96
C ARG A 339 32.49 -34.72 -3.21
N GLN A 340 31.17 -34.56 -3.02
CA GLN A 340 30.28 -34.00 -4.04
C GLN A 340 30.84 -32.63 -4.46
N ASN A 341 31.44 -32.57 -5.64
CA ASN A 341 31.83 -31.32 -6.26
C ASN A 341 30.59 -30.68 -6.88
N GLN A 342 30.11 -29.63 -6.23
CA GLN A 342 29.43 -28.53 -6.91
C GLN A 342 30.34 -28.03 -8.03
N THR A 343 29.88 -28.21 -9.26
CA THR A 343 30.42 -27.53 -10.43
C THR A 343 30.07 -26.05 -10.35
N ASN A 344 30.99 -25.24 -9.83
CA ASN A 344 31.10 -23.83 -10.18
C ASN A 344 32.04 -23.71 -11.38
N SER A 345 31.45 -23.53 -12.56
CA SER A 345 32.11 -22.95 -13.72
C SER A 345 31.06 -22.16 -14.51
N LEU A 346 30.97 -20.87 -14.21
CA LEU A 346 30.81 -19.83 -15.24
C LEU A 346 32.24 -19.47 -15.67
N PRO A 347 32.51 -19.16 -16.96
CA PRO A 347 31.81 -18.07 -17.64
C PRO A 347 31.62 -18.25 -19.16
N GLU A 348 30.58 -17.64 -19.74
CA GLU A 348 30.79 -16.84 -20.96
C GLU A 348 29.61 -15.91 -21.25
N VAL A 349 30.01 -14.71 -21.67
CA VAL A 349 29.21 -13.53 -21.93
C VAL A 349 28.36 -13.76 -23.17
N TYR A 350 27.06 -13.98 -22.98
CA TYR A 350 26.06 -13.81 -24.03
C TYR A 350 25.51 -12.39 -23.96
N ASP A 351 26.01 -11.54 -24.83
CA ASP A 351 25.41 -10.24 -25.12
C ASP A 351 24.16 -10.45 -26.00
N HIS A 352 23.01 -10.68 -25.36
CA HIS A 352 21.71 -10.75 -26.03
C HIS A 352 20.73 -9.76 -25.40
N ALA A 353 20.57 -8.62 -26.07
CA ALA A 353 19.53 -7.62 -25.79
C ALA A 353 18.09 -8.18 -25.80
N ALA A 354 17.87 -9.39 -26.34
CA ALA A 354 16.57 -10.07 -26.35
C ALA A 354 16.22 -10.81 -25.04
N MET A 355 17.17 -11.05 -24.12
CA MET A 355 16.88 -11.74 -22.84
C MET A 355 16.58 -10.81 -21.66
N ARG A 356 16.72 -9.48 -21.81
CA ARG A 356 16.34 -8.52 -20.75
C ARG A 356 14.84 -8.43 -20.49
N VAL A 357 13.99 -8.99 -21.36
CA VAL A 357 12.53 -8.99 -21.16
C VAL A 357 12.04 -10.21 -20.35
N LEU A 358 12.88 -11.23 -20.14
CA LEU A 358 12.47 -12.47 -19.47
C LEU A 358 13.10 -12.71 -18.08
N TRP A 359 14.00 -11.83 -17.64
CA TRP A 359 14.52 -11.84 -16.27
C TRP A 359 13.77 -10.82 -15.42
N ARG A 360 12.54 -11.16 -15.00
CA ARG A 360 11.98 -10.53 -13.79
C ARG A 360 12.77 -11.06 -12.58
N PRO A 361 13.16 -10.22 -11.62
CA PRO A 361 13.79 -10.67 -10.38
C PRO A 361 12.94 -11.77 -9.73
N ARG A 362 13.57 -12.85 -9.25
CA ARG A 362 12.88 -13.97 -8.58
C ARG A 362 11.96 -13.50 -7.42
N GLU A 363 12.32 -12.38 -6.80
CA GLU A 363 11.56 -11.70 -5.75
C GLU A 363 10.20 -11.16 -6.25
N ASN A 364 10.11 -10.68 -7.50
CA ASN A 364 8.83 -10.23 -8.06
C ASN A 364 7.85 -11.39 -8.29
N ILE A 365 8.35 -12.60 -8.55
CA ILE A 365 7.49 -13.79 -8.72
C ILE A 365 6.95 -14.27 -7.37
N GLN A 366 7.71 -14.11 -6.28
CA GLN A 366 7.25 -14.43 -4.93
C GLN A 366 6.22 -13.41 -4.42
N VAL A 367 6.46 -12.11 -4.61
CA VAL A 367 5.47 -11.07 -4.26
C VAL A 367 4.18 -11.23 -5.07
N GLU A 368 4.27 -11.56 -6.37
CA GLU A 368 3.08 -11.88 -7.18
C GLU A 368 2.38 -13.14 -6.67
N ARG A 369 3.12 -14.19 -6.31
CA ARG A 369 2.55 -15.44 -5.75
C ARG A 369 1.80 -15.19 -4.45
N ASP A 370 2.38 -14.46 -3.50
CA ASP A 370 1.73 -14.19 -2.21
C ASP A 370 0.48 -13.30 -2.39
N ARG A 371 0.52 -12.38 -3.37
CA ARG A 371 -0.65 -11.59 -3.76
C ARG A 371 -1.75 -12.45 -4.40
N TYR A 372 -1.39 -13.44 -5.22
CA TYR A 372 -2.34 -14.41 -5.78
C TYR A 372 -2.90 -15.36 -4.71
N GLU A 373 -2.08 -15.82 -3.76
CA GLU A 373 -2.52 -16.67 -2.66
C GLU A 373 -3.46 -15.91 -1.71
N ALA A 374 -3.16 -14.64 -1.40
CA ALA A 374 -4.05 -13.76 -0.64
C ALA A 374 -5.38 -13.50 -1.37
N MET A 375 -5.33 -13.26 -2.68
CA MET A 375 -6.53 -13.10 -3.50
C MET A 375 -7.37 -14.38 -3.53
N LEU A 376 -6.75 -15.56 -3.68
CA LEU A 376 -7.43 -16.85 -3.63
C LEU A 376 -8.06 -17.11 -2.24
N TYR A 377 -7.38 -16.71 -1.17
CA TYR A 377 -7.91 -16.82 0.19
C TYR A 377 -9.11 -15.90 0.42
N GLU A 378 -9.05 -14.65 -0.04
CA GLU A 378 -10.19 -13.72 0.01
C GLU A 378 -11.36 -14.16 -0.88
N LEU A 379 -11.08 -14.71 -2.07
CA LEU A 379 -12.11 -15.33 -2.92
C LEU A 379 -12.73 -16.56 -2.23
N GLY A 380 -11.93 -17.36 -1.52
CA GLY A 380 -12.40 -18.47 -0.70
C GLY A 380 -13.33 -18.00 0.43
N LYS A 381 -12.97 -16.91 1.12
CA LYS A 381 -13.84 -16.26 2.13
C LYS A 381 -15.14 -15.77 1.52
N LEU A 382 -15.11 -15.13 0.36
CA LEU A 382 -16.31 -14.70 -0.36
C LEU A 382 -17.19 -15.89 -0.75
N GLY A 383 -16.60 -17.01 -1.16
CA GLY A 383 -17.30 -18.27 -1.40
C GLY A 383 -18.02 -18.78 -0.15
N ALA A 384 -17.32 -18.87 0.98
CA ALA A 384 -17.90 -19.29 2.26
C ALA A 384 -19.00 -18.31 2.73
N TRP A 385 -18.81 -17.00 2.54
CA TRP A 385 -19.81 -16.00 2.88
C TRP A 385 -21.08 -16.14 2.04
N ASN A 386 -20.94 -16.42 0.75
CA ASN A 386 -22.07 -16.70 -0.15
C ASN A 386 -22.83 -17.98 0.27
N GLU A 387 -22.12 -19.02 0.72
CA GLU A 387 -22.75 -20.24 1.23
C GLU A 387 -23.54 -19.98 2.52
N ILE A 388 -22.96 -19.23 3.47
CA ILE A 388 -23.66 -18.78 4.69
C ILE A 388 -24.91 -17.96 4.33
N GLN A 389 -24.80 -17.04 3.36
CA GLN A 389 -25.92 -16.24 2.91
C GLN A 389 -27.03 -17.08 2.26
N GLN A 390 -26.66 -18.13 1.51
CA GLN A 390 -27.61 -19.07 0.94
C GLN A 390 -28.31 -19.90 2.03
N ASP A 391 -27.58 -20.35 3.04
CA ASP A 391 -28.16 -21.05 4.20
C ASP A 391 -29.14 -20.16 4.95
N TYR A 392 -28.75 -18.92 5.23
CA TYR A 392 -29.63 -17.95 5.88
C TYR A 392 -30.88 -17.66 5.03
N SER A 393 -30.75 -17.62 3.71
CA SER A 393 -31.87 -17.48 2.79
C SER A 393 -32.81 -18.70 2.80
N ARG A 394 -32.24 -19.92 2.82
CA ARG A 394 -33.00 -21.17 2.93
C ARG A 394 -33.77 -21.25 4.25
N GLU A 395 -33.12 -20.93 5.36
CA GLU A 395 -33.76 -20.92 6.68
C GLU A 395 -34.88 -19.88 6.77
N ASN A 396 -34.63 -18.65 6.29
CA ASN A 396 -35.66 -17.62 6.25
C ASN A 396 -36.86 -18.02 5.38
N LYS A 397 -36.64 -18.71 4.26
CA LYS A 397 -37.72 -19.23 3.42
C LYS A 397 -38.56 -20.25 4.20
N LEU A 398 -37.93 -21.20 4.88
CA LEU A 398 -38.63 -22.20 5.71
C LEU A 398 -39.43 -21.55 6.85
N LEU A 399 -38.87 -20.52 7.50
CA LEU A 399 -39.56 -19.77 8.53
C LEU A 399 -40.79 -19.04 7.98
N ARG A 400 -40.69 -18.40 6.80
CA ARG A 400 -41.82 -17.76 6.12
C ARG A 400 -42.93 -18.76 5.80
N GLU A 401 -42.59 -19.91 5.22
CA GLU A 401 -43.56 -20.97 4.91
C GLU A 401 -44.27 -21.49 6.18
N LYS A 402 -43.54 -21.62 7.30
CA LYS A 402 -44.10 -22.03 8.59
C LYS A 402 -45.07 -20.98 9.15
N ILE A 403 -44.71 -19.71 9.07
CA ILE A 403 -45.57 -18.59 9.48
C ILE A 403 -46.84 -18.56 8.63
N GLU A 404 -46.73 -18.65 7.31
CA GLU A 404 -47.88 -18.68 6.39
C GLU A 404 -48.80 -19.89 6.65
N SER A 405 -48.22 -21.07 6.88
CA SER A 405 -48.98 -22.28 7.26
C SER A 405 -49.76 -22.08 8.56
N GLN A 406 -49.14 -21.46 9.57
CA GLN A 406 -49.80 -21.18 10.84
C GLN A 406 -50.92 -20.14 10.68
N GLN A 407 -50.67 -19.06 9.94
CA GLN A 407 -51.69 -18.05 9.63
C GLN A 407 -52.88 -18.66 8.89
N GLN A 408 -52.64 -19.56 7.92
CA GLN A 408 -53.71 -20.22 7.19
C GLN A 408 -54.55 -21.14 8.08
N LYS A 409 -53.93 -21.82 9.06
CA LYS A 409 -54.64 -22.62 10.07
C LYS A 409 -55.53 -21.74 10.95
N GLU A 410 -55.04 -20.58 11.38
CA GLU A 410 -55.82 -19.63 12.19
C GLU A 410 -56.99 -19.03 11.41
N ILE A 411 -56.77 -18.59 10.17
CA ILE A 411 -57.85 -18.12 9.27
C ILE A 411 -58.91 -19.21 9.09
N SER A 412 -58.49 -20.46 8.85
CA SER A 412 -59.42 -21.58 8.71
C SER A 412 -60.22 -21.85 9.99
N ARG A 413 -59.58 -21.75 11.16
CA ARG A 413 -60.24 -21.89 12.47
C ARG A 413 -61.28 -20.79 12.68
N LEU A 414 -60.94 -19.54 12.38
CA LEU A 414 -61.85 -18.39 12.51
C LEU A 414 -63.06 -18.54 11.58
N ARG A 415 -62.86 -18.96 10.33
CA ARG A 415 -63.96 -19.26 9.39
C ARG A 415 -64.92 -20.30 9.96
N ARG A 416 -64.41 -21.41 10.51
CA ARG A 416 -65.26 -22.45 11.14
C ARG A 416 -66.08 -21.90 12.31
N LEU A 417 -65.47 -21.10 13.19
CA LEU A 417 -66.17 -20.47 14.32
C LEU A 417 -67.27 -19.52 13.85
N CYS A 418 -67.01 -18.72 12.79
CA CYS A 418 -68.03 -17.86 12.19
C CYS A 418 -69.21 -18.66 11.63
N THR A 419 -68.96 -19.75 10.90
CA THR A 419 -70.01 -20.62 10.36
C THR A 419 -70.82 -21.29 11.48
N GLN A 420 -70.14 -21.77 12.53
CA GLN A 420 -70.81 -22.39 13.69
C GLN A 420 -71.71 -21.39 14.42
N ASN A 421 -71.24 -20.16 14.63
CA ASN A 421 -72.03 -19.08 15.24
C ASN A 421 -73.24 -18.68 14.37
N GLN A 422 -73.09 -18.65 13.05
CA GLN A 422 -74.21 -18.39 12.14
C GLN A 422 -75.28 -19.49 12.21
N ASN A 423 -74.86 -20.76 12.28
CA ASN A 423 -75.80 -21.88 12.39
C ASN A 423 -76.53 -21.87 13.74
N GLN A 424 -75.83 -21.60 14.86
CA GLN A 424 -76.47 -21.45 16.17
C GLN A 424 -77.50 -20.32 16.22
N LYS A 425 -77.27 -19.22 15.50
CA LYS A 425 -78.24 -18.11 15.38
C LYS A 425 -79.48 -18.53 14.59
N LYS A 426 -79.34 -19.35 13.55
CA LYS A 426 -80.47 -19.89 12.78
C LYS A 426 -81.33 -20.81 13.65
N ASP A 427 -80.73 -21.70 14.43
CA ASP A 427 -81.47 -22.65 15.27
C ASP A 427 -82.23 -21.98 16.43
N LYS A 428 -81.73 -20.84 16.93
CA LYS A 428 -82.42 -20.05 17.97
C LYS A 428 -83.51 -19.10 17.44
N GLY A 429 -83.66 -18.98 16.11
CA GLY A 429 -84.57 -18.02 15.47
C GLY A 429 -85.99 -18.52 15.19
N TRP A 430 -86.32 -19.78 15.49
CA TRP A 430 -87.62 -20.39 15.11
C TRP A 430 -88.69 -20.40 16.22
N TRP A 431 -88.42 -19.81 17.38
CA TRP A 431 -89.45 -19.60 18.42
C TRP A 431 -89.99 -18.17 18.32
N ARG A 432 -90.95 -17.95 17.42
CA ARG A 432 -91.91 -16.85 17.50
C ARG A 432 -93.30 -17.34 17.15
#